data_AF-A0A894JLF2-F1
#
_entry.id   AF-A0A894JLF2-F1
#
_cell.length_a   1.000
_cell.length_b   1.000
_cell.length_c   1.000
_cell.angle_alpha   90.00
_cell.angle_beta   90.00
_cell.angle_gamma   90.00
#
_symmetry.space_group_name_H-M   'P 1'
#
loop_
_entity.id
_entity.type
_entity.pdbx_description
1 polymer ?
#
loop_
_entity_poly.entity_id
_entity_poly.type
_entity_poly.pdbx_seq_one_letter_code
_entity_poly.pdbx_strand_id
1 'polypeptide(L)'
;MLSLLGCLVLFFVLLGLVWGFHLFLWSRGRSLSGDRVWASSFECGFVSSRLAENYFSFTYFLLLVFFVVFDLEVSLLLNLPYCVGIKNVSSYVLFLVFLCFGYTAEVAKGYVVWSY
;
A
#
# COMPACT_ATOMS: atom_id res chain seq x y z
N MET A 1 -35.92 -6.14 7.03
CA MET A 1 -35.56 -6.18 8.47
C MET A 1 -34.78 -7.43 8.86
N LEU A 2 -35.29 -8.65 8.60
CA LEU A 2 -34.63 -9.90 9.00
C LEU A 2 -33.23 -10.10 8.39
N SER A 3 -33.03 -9.76 7.12
CA SER A 3 -31.72 -9.83 6.44
C SER A 3 -30.69 -8.85 7.03
N LEU A 4 -31.09 -7.61 7.34
CA LEU A 4 -30.21 -6.63 7.99
C LEU A 4 -29.81 -7.05 9.40
N LEU A 5 -30.75 -7.64 10.15
CA LEU A 5 -30.48 -8.18 11.48
C LEU A 5 -29.53 -9.38 11.41
N GLY A 6 -29.66 -10.24 10.40
CA GLY A 6 -28.72 -11.32 10.12
C GLY A 6 -27.31 -10.83 9.77
N CYS A 7 -27.18 -9.80 8.94
CA CYS A 7 -25.89 -9.19 8.63
C CYS A 7 -25.22 -8.59 9.87
N LEU A 8 -25.98 -7.93 10.76
CA LEU A 8 -25.46 -7.39 12.02
C LEU A 8 -24.98 -8.51 12.95
N VAL A 9 -25.76 -9.57 13.11
CA VAL A 9 -25.36 -10.72 13.94
C VAL A 9 -24.08 -11.36 13.41
N LEU A 10 -23.98 -11.58 12.10
CA LEU A 10 -22.77 -12.13 11.48
C LEU A 10 -21.54 -11.24 11.72
N PHE A 11 -21.69 -9.92 11.62
CA PHE A 11 -20.61 -8.97 11.87
C PHE A 11 -20.08 -9.07 13.32
N PHE A 12 -20.97 -9.10 14.31
CA PHE A 12 -20.56 -9.23 15.71
C PHE A 12 -19.94 -10.61 16.03
N VAL A 13 -20.41 -11.69 15.39
CA VAL A 13 -19.80 -13.01 15.52
C VAL A 13 -18.37 -13.01 14.98
N LEU A 14 -18.15 -12.43 13.80
CA LEU A 14 -16.81 -12.32 13.21
C LEU A 14 -15.86 -11.49 14.09
N LEU A 15 -16.33 -10.36 14.63
CA LEU A 15 -15.53 -9.55 15.56
C LEU A 15 -15.16 -10.32 16.83
N GLY A 16 -16.11 -11.09 17.40
CA GLY A 16 -15.86 -11.91 18.58
C GLY A 16 -14.80 -12.99 18.35
N LEU A 17 -14.83 -13.65 17.18
CA LEU A 17 -13.84 -14.66 16.81
C LEU A 17 -12.43 -14.06 16.67
N VAL A 18 -12.31 -12.91 16.01
CA VAL A 18 -11.03 -12.19 15.87
C VAL A 18 -10.49 -11.78 17.23
N TRP A 19 -11.34 -11.24 18.10
CA TRP A 19 -10.92 -10.81 19.42
C TRP A 19 -10.48 -11.99 20.30
N GLY A 20 -11.24 -13.11 20.27
CA GLY A 20 -10.89 -14.34 20.98
C GLY A 20 -9.55 -14.92 20.52
N PHE A 21 -9.30 -14.94 19.21
CA PHE A 21 -8.02 -15.37 18.63
C PHE A 21 -6.85 -14.50 19.12
N HIS A 22 -7.03 -13.18 19.10
CA HIS A 22 -5.99 -12.25 19.53
C HIS A 22 -5.70 -12.36 21.02
N LEU A 23 -6.72 -12.57 21.87
CA LEU A 23 -6.54 -12.77 23.31
C LEU A 23 -5.84 -14.11 23.63
N PHE A 24 -6.17 -15.18 22.89
CA PHE A 24 -5.62 -16.51 23.12
C PHE A 24 -4.14 -16.62 22.68
N LEU A 25 -3.80 -16.10 21.50
CA LEU A 25 -2.42 -16.16 21.01
C LEU A 25 -1.50 -15.14 21.67
N TRP A 26 -2.01 -13.94 21.98
CA TRP A 26 -1.20 -12.91 22.62
C TRP A 26 -0.89 -13.23 24.09
N SER A 27 -1.80 -13.90 24.80
CA SER A 27 -1.56 -14.30 26.19
C SER A 27 -0.49 -15.39 26.33
N ARG A 28 -0.33 -16.27 25.32
CA ARG A 28 0.69 -17.33 25.31
C ARG A 28 2.10 -16.84 24.96
N GLY A 29 2.24 -15.61 24.45
CA GLY A 29 3.51 -15.05 23.98
C GLY A 29 4.47 -14.56 25.07
N ARG A 30 4.22 -14.83 26.36
CA ARG A 30 5.05 -14.27 27.45
C ARG A 30 5.69 -15.36 28.30
N SER A 31 7.00 -15.50 28.11
CA SER A 31 8.00 -16.12 28.98
C SER A 31 8.49 -17.53 28.62
N LEU A 32 9.22 -17.63 27.50
CA LEU A 32 10.32 -18.59 27.37
C LEU A 32 11.65 -17.80 27.42
N SER A 33 12.35 -17.95 28.55
CA SER A 33 13.59 -17.23 28.86
C SER A 33 14.77 -17.61 27.95
N GLY A 34 14.67 -18.71 27.19
CA GLY A 34 15.76 -19.25 26.36
C GLY A 34 15.70 -18.88 24.87
N ASP A 35 14.54 -18.47 24.34
CA ASP A 35 14.35 -18.27 22.89
C ASP A 35 14.74 -16.87 22.41
N ARG A 36 15.16 -15.98 23.32
CA ARG A 36 15.41 -14.56 23.00
C ARG A 36 16.63 -14.34 22.11
N VAL A 37 17.61 -15.25 22.11
CA VAL A 37 18.79 -15.13 21.23
C VAL A 37 18.40 -15.35 19.77
N TRP A 38 17.51 -16.31 19.50
CA TRP A 38 16.97 -16.56 18.16
C TRP A 38 15.86 -15.58 17.76
N ALA A 39 15.17 -14.99 18.73
CA ALA A 39 14.14 -13.98 18.48
C ALA A 39 14.68 -12.54 18.38
N SER A 40 16.00 -12.34 18.49
CA SER A 40 16.64 -11.03 18.35
C SER A 40 17.01 -10.73 16.90
N SER A 41 17.01 -9.45 16.52
CA SER A 41 17.43 -9.01 15.18
C SER A 41 18.87 -9.44 14.89
N PHE A 42 19.11 -9.99 13.70
CA PHE A 42 20.43 -10.44 13.29
C PHE A 42 21.39 -9.24 13.11
N GLU A 43 22.31 -9.07 14.05
CA GLU A 43 23.38 -8.05 13.98
C GLU A 43 24.75 -8.69 13.73
N CYS A 44 24.81 -9.72 12.88
CA CYS A 44 26.06 -10.41 12.54
C CYS A 44 26.84 -10.94 13.76
N GLY A 45 26.16 -11.25 14.87
CA GLY A 45 26.77 -11.78 16.11
C GLY A 45 27.14 -10.73 17.17
N PHE A 46 26.83 -9.45 16.94
CA PHE A 46 27.02 -8.38 17.93
C PHE A 46 25.76 -8.18 18.80
N VAL A 47 25.95 -7.55 19.97
CA VAL A 47 24.86 -7.17 20.86
C VAL A 47 24.32 -5.80 20.43
N SER A 48 23.02 -5.74 20.18
CA SER A 48 22.33 -4.51 19.78
C SER A 48 22.46 -3.42 20.83
N SER A 49 23.21 -2.37 20.49
CA SER A 49 23.43 -1.21 21.36
C SER A 49 22.53 -0.03 21.03
N ARG A 50 21.78 -0.09 19.92
CA ARG A 50 20.90 0.99 19.45
C ARG A 50 19.61 0.44 18.84
N LEU A 51 18.55 1.23 18.92
CA LEU A 51 17.30 0.98 18.21
C LEU A 51 17.56 1.10 16.70
N ALA A 52 17.07 0.13 15.93
CA ALA A 52 17.05 0.21 14.48
C ALA A 52 15.97 1.20 14.03
N GLU A 53 16.26 2.49 14.13
CA GLU A 53 15.42 3.54 13.57
C GLU A 53 15.68 3.64 12.07
N ASN A 54 14.74 3.14 11.26
CA ASN A 54 14.76 3.40 9.83
C ASN A 54 14.14 4.77 9.56
N TYR A 55 14.96 5.73 9.14
CA TYR A 55 14.47 6.99 8.62
C TYR A 55 13.78 6.71 7.28
N PHE A 56 12.46 6.85 7.25
CA PHE A 56 11.70 6.76 6.02
C PHE A 56 12.08 7.92 5.10
N SER A 57 12.60 7.61 3.91
CA SER A 57 12.97 8.64 2.94
C SER A 57 11.73 9.14 2.19
N PHE A 58 11.59 10.47 2.12
CA PHE A 58 10.50 11.17 1.43
C PHE A 58 10.40 10.81 -0.06
N THR A 59 11.50 10.36 -0.68
CA THR A 59 11.51 9.95 -2.09
C THR A 59 10.59 8.75 -2.33
N TYR A 60 10.60 7.76 -1.44
CA TYR A 60 9.73 6.58 -1.55
C TYR A 60 8.26 6.93 -1.35
N PHE A 61 7.97 7.88 -0.47
CA PHE A 61 6.62 8.38 -0.27
C PHE A 61 6.06 9.02 -1.54
N LEU A 62 6.82 9.91 -2.15
CA LEU A 62 6.41 10.60 -3.38
C LEU A 62 6.20 9.62 -4.53
N LEU A 63 7.08 8.62 -4.66
CA LEU A 63 6.93 7.57 -5.67
C LEU A 63 5.63 6.78 -5.48
N LEU A 64 5.24 6.47 -4.24
CA LEU A 64 3.98 5.78 -3.95
C LEU A 64 2.76 6.63 -4.30
N VAL A 65 2.79 7.93 -4.02
CA VAL A 65 1.70 8.85 -4.38
C VAL A 65 1.57 8.97 -5.90
N PHE A 66 2.68 9.15 -6.63
CA PHE A 66 2.66 9.22 -8.09
C PHE A 66 2.20 7.90 -8.73
N PHE A 67 2.60 6.76 -8.17
CA PHE A 67 2.12 5.45 -8.62
C PHE A 67 0.60 5.34 -8.55
N VAL A 68 -0.03 5.78 -7.45
CA VAL A 68 -1.49 5.75 -7.30
C VAL A 68 -2.18 6.67 -8.32
N VAL A 69 -1.62 7.86 -8.57
CA VAL A 69 -2.18 8.79 -9.56
C VAL A 69 -2.07 8.21 -10.97
N PHE A 70 -0.92 7.66 -11.34
CA PHE A 70 -0.71 7.05 -12.65
C PHE A 70 -1.61 5.83 -12.88
N ASP A 71 -1.84 5.00 -11.84
CA ASP A 71 -2.76 3.85 -11.93
C ASP A 71 -4.22 4.28 -12.18
N LEU A 72 -4.63 5.43 -11.62
CA LEU A 72 -5.93 6.04 -11.91
C LEU A 72 -6.01 6.51 -13.37
N GLU A 73 -4.97 7.18 -13.87
CA GLU A 73 -4.91 7.65 -15.25
C GLU A 73 -4.96 6.50 -16.27
N VAL A 74 -4.28 5.38 -15.99
CA VAL A 74 -4.34 4.16 -16.81
C VAL A 74 -5.73 3.51 -16.74
N SER A 75 -6.36 3.50 -15.56
CA SER A 75 -7.73 3.00 -15.40
C SER A 75 -8.75 3.79 -16.24
N LEU A 76 -8.54 5.10 -16.40
CA LEU A 76 -9.33 5.95 -17.30
C LEU A 76 -9.11 5.59 -18.78
N LEU A 77 -7.87 5.27 -19.17
CA LEU A 77 -7.54 4.83 -20.53
C LEU A 77 -8.15 3.48 -20.90
N LEU A 78 -8.37 2.58 -19.93
CA LEU A 78 -8.97 1.26 -20.19
C LEU A 78 -10.38 1.34 -20.79
N ASN A 79 -11.09 2.47 -20.62
CA ASN A 79 -12.42 2.68 -21.20
C ASN A 79 -12.42 3.08 -22.69
N LEU A 80 -11.25 3.35 -23.28
CA LEU A 80 -11.09 3.75 -24.68
C LEU A 80 -11.74 2.79 -25.71
N PRO A 81 -11.56 1.45 -25.65
CA PRO A 81 -12.17 0.53 -26.60
C PRO A 81 -13.71 0.45 -26.52
N TYR A 82 -14.33 0.98 -25.47
CA TYR A 82 -15.79 1.05 -25.36
C TYR A 82 -16.37 2.34 -25.94
N CYS A 83 -15.53 3.32 -26.25
CA CYS A 83 -15.90 4.66 -26.72
C CYS A 83 -15.45 4.94 -28.16
N VAL A 84 -15.49 3.92 -29.04
CA VAL A 84 -15.06 3.96 -30.46
C VAL A 84 -16.06 4.74 -31.34
N GLY A 85 -16.41 5.96 -30.92
CA GLY A 85 -17.05 6.96 -31.74
C GLY A 85 -16.04 8.05 -32.10
N ILE A 86 -15.99 8.43 -33.38
CA ILE A 86 -15.07 9.47 -33.92
C ILE A 86 -15.17 10.80 -33.12
N LYS A 87 -16.34 11.07 -32.52
CA LYS A 87 -16.60 12.30 -31.75
C LYS A 87 -15.73 12.49 -30.49
N ASN A 88 -15.27 11.40 -29.85
CA ASN A 88 -14.52 11.49 -28.59
C ASN A 88 -13.01 11.29 -28.76
N VAL A 89 -12.52 11.03 -29.98
CA VAL A 89 -11.10 10.74 -30.23
C VAL A 89 -10.22 11.94 -29.86
N SER A 90 -10.66 13.17 -30.14
CA SER A 90 -9.91 14.39 -29.82
C SER A 90 -9.68 14.57 -28.31
N SER A 91 -10.68 14.26 -27.47
CA SER A 91 -10.53 14.36 -26.02
C SER A 91 -9.55 13.34 -25.46
N TYR A 92 -9.52 12.12 -26.01
CA TYR A 92 -8.55 11.10 -25.59
C TYR A 92 -7.12 11.44 -26.02
N VAL A 93 -6.94 12.01 -27.22
CA VAL A 93 -5.64 12.49 -27.68
C VAL A 93 -5.14 13.63 -26.79
N LEU A 94 -6.00 14.59 -26.43
CA LEU A 94 -5.65 15.65 -25.48
C LEU A 94 -5.27 15.08 -24.11
N PHE A 95 -6.01 14.09 -23.61
CA PHE A 95 -5.69 13.41 -22.37
C PHE A 95 -4.31 12.74 -22.40
N LEU A 96 -3.97 12.03 -23.48
CA LEU A 96 -2.63 11.44 -23.66
C LEU A 96 -1.51 12.49 -23.69
N VAL A 97 -1.76 13.67 -24.28
CA VAL A 97 -0.80 14.77 -24.26
C VAL A 97 -0.55 15.26 -22.83
N PHE A 98 -1.61 15.43 -22.02
CA PHE A 98 -1.47 15.80 -20.61
C PHE A 98 -0.70 14.74 -19.82
N LEU A 99 -0.97 13.46 -20.08
CA LEU A 99 -0.28 12.33 -19.44
C LEU A 99 1.22 12.34 -19.74
N CYS A 100 1.60 12.49 -21.02
CA CYS A 100 2.99 12.64 -21.44
C CYS A 100 3.66 13.86 -20.79
N PHE A 101 2.96 15.00 -20.73
CA PHE A 101 3.48 16.19 -20.10
C PHE A 101 3.72 15.99 -18.60
N GLY A 102 2.77 15.39 -17.88
CA GLY A 102 2.92 15.04 -16.46
C GLY A 102 4.15 14.18 -16.20
N TYR A 103 4.27 13.08 -16.95
CA TYR A 103 5.40 12.16 -16.84
C TYR A 103 6.75 12.84 -17.12
N THR A 104 6.85 13.64 -18.18
CA THR A 104 8.11 14.36 -18.49
C THR A 104 8.49 15.36 -17.39
N ALA A 105 7.51 16.04 -16.77
CA ALA A 105 7.76 16.94 -15.66
C ALA A 105 8.23 16.20 -14.39
N GLU A 106 7.74 14.99 -14.14
CA GLU A 106 8.19 14.13 -13.03
C GLU A 106 9.64 13.68 -13.21
N VAL A 107 9.99 13.22 -14.43
CA VAL A 107 11.36 12.82 -14.77
C VAL A 107 12.31 14.00 -14.67
N ALA A 108 11.92 15.18 -15.16
CA ALA A 108 12.74 16.40 -15.09
C ALA A 108 13.03 16.86 -13.65
N LYS A 109 12.11 16.61 -12.71
CA LYS A 109 12.30 16.91 -11.28
C LYS A 109 13.18 15.88 -10.55
N GLY A 110 13.54 14.78 -11.20
CA GLY A 110 14.40 13.76 -10.62
C GLY A 110 13.73 12.87 -9.57
N TYR A 111 12.40 12.88 -9.44
CA TYR A 111 11.68 12.01 -8.50
C TYR A 111 11.81 10.52 -8.84
N VAL A 112 12.15 10.20 -10.09
CA VAL A 112 12.34 8.83 -10.60
C VAL A 112 13.81 8.39 -10.47
N VAL A 113 14.74 9.29 -10.17
CA VAL A 113 16.17 8.94 -10.06
C VAL A 113 16.42 8.34 -8.68
N TRP A 114 16.89 7.10 -8.67
CA TRP A 114 17.38 6.45 -7.45
C TRP A 114 18.87 6.74 -7.33
N SER A 115 19.23 7.68 -6.45
CA SER A 115 20.62 7.82 -6.00
C SER A 115 20.86 6.80 -4.88
N TYR A 116 21.77 5.86 -5.13
CA TYR A 116 22.29 4.94 -4.13
C TYR A 116 23.08 5.67 -3.05
#